data_AF-A0A3D3M7N2-F1
#
_entry.id   AF-A0A3D3M7N2-F1
#
_cell.length_a   1.000
_cell.length_b   1.000
_cell.length_c   1.000
_cell.angle_alpha   90.00
_cell.angle_beta   90.00
_cell.angle_gamma   90.00
#
_symmetry.space_group_name_H-M   'P 1'
#
loop_
_entity.id
_entity.type
_entity.pdbx_description
1 polymer ?
#
loop_
_entity_poly.entity_id
_entity_poly.type
_entity_poly.pdbx_seq_one_letter_code
_entity_poly.pdbx_strand_id
1 'polypeptide(L)'
;MLIEIDRLFSAAELDDLRQQLLAQPWIDGKATAGVQSAQAKRNRQLDEDNPLARQLGGLILQRLSDNPLFMSAALPKRIYPPLFNRYGSGEGFGFHVDNAIRGIKGVRERVRTDLSATLFLAEPDSYDGGELVIRDTFGERSVKLPAG
;
A
#
# COMPACT_ATOMS: atom_id res chain seq x y z
N MET A 1 3.96 -15.20 -7.54
CA MET A 1 4.13 -15.79 -6.18
C MET A 1 3.77 -14.74 -5.14
N LEU A 2 2.92 -15.06 -4.15
CA LEU A 2 2.46 -14.14 -3.11
C LEU A 2 2.55 -14.82 -1.74
N ILE A 3 2.72 -14.03 -0.69
CA ILE A 3 2.62 -14.47 0.71
C ILE A 3 1.65 -13.56 1.44
N GLU A 4 0.85 -14.15 2.32
CA GLU A 4 -0.07 -13.44 3.20
C GLU A 4 0.55 -13.36 4.60
N ILE A 5 0.43 -12.19 5.22
CA ILE A 5 0.85 -11.94 6.60
C ILE A 5 -0.37 -11.39 7.30
N ASP A 6 -0.92 -12.15 8.24
CA ASP A 6 -2.16 -11.81 8.91
C ASP A 6 -1.93 -11.00 10.19
N ARG A 7 -2.88 -10.12 10.50
CA ARG A 7 -3.03 -9.48 11.81
C ARG A 7 -1.80 -8.69 12.24
N LEU A 8 -1.27 -7.85 11.34
CA LEU A 8 -0.16 -6.94 11.69
C LEU A 8 -0.59 -5.92 12.76
N PHE A 9 -1.88 -5.58 12.76
CA PHE A 9 -2.55 -4.74 13.74
C PHE A 9 -3.77 -5.46 14.31
N SER A 10 -4.10 -5.14 15.57
CA SER A 10 -5.38 -5.56 16.16
C SER A 10 -6.55 -4.76 15.56
N ALA A 11 -7.77 -5.30 15.66
CA ALA A 11 -8.98 -4.62 15.18
C ALA A 11 -9.15 -3.21 15.79
N ALA A 12 -8.85 -3.04 17.08
CA ALA A 12 -8.93 -1.74 17.75
C ALA A 12 -7.90 -0.73 17.21
N GLU A 13 -6.68 -1.17 16.94
CA GLU A 13 -5.64 -0.32 16.33
C GLU A 13 -6.03 0.06 14.89
N LEU A 14 -6.61 -0.86 14.12
CA LEU A 14 -7.07 -0.59 12.76
C LEU A 14 -8.19 0.43 12.72
N ASP A 15 -9.16 0.34 13.64
CA ASP A 15 -10.25 1.30 13.71
C ASP A 15 -9.75 2.71 14.03
N ASP A 16 -8.82 2.84 14.99
CA ASP A 16 -8.19 4.13 15.32
C ASP A 16 -7.39 4.69 14.13
N LEU A 17 -6.52 3.86 13.52
CA LEU A 17 -5.76 4.21 12.31
C LEU A 17 -6.67 4.72 11.20
N ARG A 18 -7.76 3.98 10.93
CA ARG A 18 -8.72 4.31 9.88
C ARG A 18 -9.45 5.62 10.16
N GLN A 19 -9.87 5.87 11.40
CA GLN A 19 -10.51 7.14 11.78
C GLN A 19 -9.58 8.33 11.56
N GLN A 20 -8.31 8.22 11.99
CA GLN A 20 -7.31 9.27 11.80
C GLN A 20 -7.02 9.53 10.32
N LEU A 21 -6.86 8.47 9.51
CA LEU A 21 -6.63 8.57 8.06
C LEU A 21 -7.81 9.23 7.33
N LEU A 22 -9.05 8.85 7.68
CA LEU A 22 -10.25 9.39 7.04
C LEU A 22 -10.47 10.88 7.34
N ALA A 23 -9.93 11.39 8.44
CA ALA A 23 -9.97 12.81 8.79
C ALA A 23 -8.96 13.69 8.02
N GLN A 24 -8.04 13.10 7.25
CA GLN A 24 -7.04 13.84 6.48
C GLN A 24 -7.57 14.33 5.13
N PRO A 25 -6.95 15.38 4.53
CA PRO A 25 -7.21 15.77 3.16
C PRO A 25 -6.65 14.73 2.18
N TRP A 26 -7.52 14.21 1.33
CA TRP A 26 -7.17 13.25 0.27
C TRP A 26 -7.02 13.98 -1.07
N ILE A 27 -5.90 13.75 -1.76
CA ILE A 27 -5.59 14.35 -3.06
C ILE A 27 -5.74 13.33 -4.19
N ASP A 28 -5.74 13.80 -5.45
CA ASP A 28 -5.72 12.91 -6.62
C ASP A 28 -4.45 12.05 -6.62
N GLY A 29 -4.63 10.73 -6.59
CA GLY A 29 -3.52 9.79 -6.47
C GLY A 29 -2.63 9.71 -7.70
N LYS A 30 -2.99 10.32 -8.84
CA LYS A 30 -2.09 10.50 -9.99
C LYS A 30 -0.83 11.28 -9.62
N ALA A 31 -0.89 12.15 -8.61
CA ALA A 31 0.24 12.96 -8.15
C ALA A 31 1.44 12.13 -7.67
N THR A 32 1.23 10.87 -7.30
CA THR A 32 2.26 9.99 -6.70
C THR A 32 2.58 8.76 -7.54
N ALA A 33 1.91 8.60 -8.68
CA ALA A 33 2.16 7.49 -9.60
C ALA A 33 3.36 7.81 -10.50
N GLY A 34 4.11 6.77 -10.89
CA GLY A 34 5.06 6.92 -11.99
C GLY A 34 4.35 7.22 -13.31
N VAL A 35 5.08 7.76 -14.29
CA VAL A 35 4.51 8.22 -15.58
C VAL A 35 3.63 7.17 -16.27
N GLN A 36 4.07 5.92 -16.28
CA GLN A 36 3.32 4.81 -16.88
C GLN A 36 2.05 4.47 -16.08
N SER A 37 2.15 4.35 -14.76
CA SER A 37 1.04 3.97 -13.90
C SER A 37 0.01 5.11 -13.75
N ALA A 38 0.42 6.37 -13.85
CA ALA A 38 -0.48 7.52 -13.72
C ALA A 38 -1.65 7.50 -14.73
N GLN A 39 -1.46 6.87 -15.89
CA GLN A 39 -2.49 6.77 -16.93
C GLN A 39 -3.63 5.82 -16.54
N ALA A 40 -3.35 4.83 -15.70
CA ALA A 40 -4.31 3.83 -15.25
C ALA A 40 -4.88 4.13 -13.84
N LYS A 41 -4.34 5.14 -13.14
CA LYS A 41 -4.69 5.46 -11.75
C LYS A 41 -5.84 6.46 -11.69
N ARG A 42 -6.96 6.04 -11.09
CA ARG A 42 -8.07 6.91 -10.70
C ARG A 42 -8.45 6.59 -9.26
N ASN A 43 -7.75 7.20 -8.31
CA ASN A 43 -7.99 6.98 -6.89
C ASN A 43 -7.61 8.24 -6.09
N ARG A 44 -7.69 8.13 -4.77
CA ARG A 44 -7.23 9.16 -3.84
C ARG A 44 -6.02 8.67 -3.05
N GLN A 45 -5.14 9.58 -2.68
CA GLN A 45 -4.00 9.30 -1.83
C GLN A 45 -3.79 10.42 -0.82
N LEU A 46 -3.20 10.11 0.34
CA LEU A 46 -2.58 11.15 1.17
C LEU A 46 -1.28 11.63 0.53
N ASP A 47 -0.98 12.93 0.73
CA ASP A 47 0.30 13.50 0.34
C ASP A 47 1.46 12.81 1.10
N GLU A 48 2.58 12.55 0.43
CA GLU A 48 3.77 11.92 1.03
C GLU A 48 4.39 12.79 2.14
N ASP A 49 4.12 14.10 2.14
CA ASP A 49 4.53 15.05 3.17
C ASP A 49 3.51 15.21 4.29
N ASN A 50 2.35 14.53 4.21
CA ASN A 50 1.35 14.57 5.28
C ASN A 50 1.99 14.02 6.59
N PRO A 51 1.98 14.80 7.70
CA PRO A 51 2.60 14.38 8.95
C PRO A 51 2.04 13.07 9.52
N LEU A 52 0.72 12.86 9.41
CA LEU A 52 0.08 11.63 9.86
C LEU A 52 0.51 10.45 8.98
N ALA A 53 0.56 10.61 7.65
CA ALA A 53 1.02 9.55 6.76
C ALA A 53 2.46 9.10 7.10
N ARG A 54 3.35 10.05 7.42
CA ARG A 54 4.73 9.73 7.84
C ARG A 54 4.77 9.01 9.18
N GLN A 55 3.98 9.47 10.14
CA GLN A 55 3.88 8.84 11.47
C GLN A 55 3.37 7.40 11.36
N LEU A 56 2.25 7.19 10.68
CA LEU A 56 1.65 5.86 10.53
C LEU A 56 2.49 4.94 9.64
N GLY A 57 3.13 5.50 8.62
CA GLY A 57 4.13 4.78 7.83
C GLY A 57 5.29 4.26 8.68
N GLY A 58 5.81 5.09 9.60
CA GLY A 58 6.83 4.67 10.57
C GLY A 58 6.35 3.53 11.48
N LEU A 59 5.11 3.61 11.98
CA LEU A 59 4.51 2.56 12.80
C LEU A 59 4.38 1.23 12.03
N ILE A 60 3.92 1.27 10.78
CA ILE A 60 3.83 0.08 9.92
C ILE A 60 5.21 -0.54 9.70
N LEU A 61 6.22 0.28 9.39
CA LEU A 61 7.58 -0.20 9.20
C LEU A 61 8.15 -0.86 10.45
N GLN A 62 7.85 -0.31 11.63
CA GLN A 62 8.24 -0.92 12.91
C GLN A 62 7.54 -2.27 13.15
N ARG A 63 6.24 -2.37 12.89
CA ARG A 63 5.51 -3.66 13.00
C ARG A 63 6.05 -4.72 12.03
N LEU A 64 6.40 -4.32 10.81
CA LEU A 64 7.00 -5.21 9.83
C LEU A 64 8.40 -5.67 10.24
N SER A 65 9.24 -4.80 10.80
CA SER A 65 10.58 -5.19 11.28
C SER A 65 10.53 -6.19 12.43
N ASP A 66 9.49 -6.08 13.27
CA ASP A 66 9.29 -6.97 14.42
C ASP A 66 8.56 -8.28 14.03
N ASN A 67 8.12 -8.43 12.78
CA ASN A 67 7.40 -9.61 12.29
C ASN A 67 8.37 -10.64 11.66
N PRO A 68 8.59 -11.82 12.28
CA PRO A 68 9.56 -12.80 11.78
C PRO A 68 9.22 -13.36 10.40
N LEU A 69 7.93 -13.52 10.08
CA LEU A 69 7.49 -14.01 8.78
C LEU A 69 7.82 -13.00 7.68
N PHE A 70 7.52 -11.72 7.91
CA PHE A 70 7.92 -10.66 6.98
C PHE A 70 9.43 -10.62 6.78
N MET A 71 10.20 -10.63 7.85
CA MET A 71 11.66 -10.56 7.78
C MET A 71 12.26 -11.74 7.02
N SER A 72 11.74 -12.96 7.22
CA SER A 72 12.21 -14.15 6.51
C SER A 72 11.75 -14.20 5.06
N ALA A 73 10.55 -13.71 4.74
CA ALA A 73 9.99 -13.79 3.39
C ALA A 73 10.49 -12.67 2.48
N ALA A 74 10.60 -11.45 3.00
CA ALA A 74 10.94 -10.26 2.21
C ALA A 74 12.44 -9.90 2.26
N LEU A 75 13.17 -10.34 3.30
CA LEU A 75 14.60 -10.03 3.51
C LEU A 75 14.92 -8.54 3.23
N PRO A 76 14.23 -7.60 3.90
CA PRO A 76 14.19 -6.22 3.46
C PRO A 76 15.54 -5.53 3.63
N LYS A 77 16.14 -5.11 2.52
CA LYS A 77 17.31 -4.22 2.51
C LYS A 77 16.91 -2.75 2.68
N ARG A 78 15.80 -2.36 2.04
CA ARG A 78 15.26 -0.99 2.07
C ARG A 78 13.78 -1.04 1.67
N ILE A 79 12.96 -0.24 2.34
CA ILE A 79 11.51 -0.17 2.09
C ILE A 79 11.16 1.25 1.64
N TYR A 80 10.40 1.39 0.56
CA TYR A 80 9.84 2.68 0.17
C TYR A 80 8.78 3.11 1.21
N PRO A 81 8.78 4.36 1.70
CA PRO A 81 7.81 4.80 2.71
C PRO A 81 6.36 4.44 2.35
N PRO A 82 5.58 3.81 3.26
CA PRO A 82 4.20 3.42 2.97
C PRO A 82 3.35 4.58 2.46
N LEU A 83 2.54 4.31 1.43
CA LEU A 83 1.60 5.27 0.85
C LEU A 83 0.17 4.84 1.18
N PHE A 84 -0.68 5.80 1.55
CA PHE A 84 -2.07 5.54 1.92
C PHE A 84 -3.00 5.90 0.77
N ASN A 85 -3.57 4.87 0.14
CA ASN A 85 -4.51 5.01 -0.97
C ASN A 85 -5.95 4.75 -0.50
N ARG A 86 -6.91 5.40 -1.13
CA ARG A 86 -8.35 5.14 -0.96
C ARG A 86 -9.03 5.03 -2.32
N TYR A 87 -9.95 4.09 -2.40
CA TYR A 87 -10.80 3.85 -3.57
C TYR A 87 -12.27 3.94 -3.13
N GLY A 88 -13.07 4.67 -3.90
CA GLY A 88 -14.51 4.77 -3.78
C GLY A 88 -15.22 4.32 -5.06
N SER A 89 -16.50 4.65 -5.18
CA SER A 89 -17.30 4.24 -6.34
C SER A 89 -16.71 4.75 -7.66
N GLY A 90 -16.48 3.81 -8.59
CA GLY A 90 -15.91 4.09 -9.92
C GLY A 90 -14.41 4.47 -9.92
N GLU A 91 -13.75 4.45 -8.76
CA GLU A 91 -12.31 4.57 -8.64
C GLU A 91 -11.64 3.20 -8.81
N GLY A 92 -10.40 3.19 -9.26
CA GLY A 92 -9.63 1.98 -9.49
C GLY A 92 -8.23 2.27 -9.98
N PHE A 93 -7.42 1.23 -10.08
CA PHE A 93 -6.09 1.30 -10.63
C PHE A 93 -5.94 0.19 -11.68
N GLY A 94 -6.04 0.56 -12.95
CA GLY A 94 -6.02 -0.40 -14.05
C GLY A 94 -4.69 -1.16 -14.16
N PHE A 95 -4.66 -2.21 -14.98
CA PHE A 95 -3.46 -3.02 -15.19
C PHE A 95 -2.24 -2.18 -15.55
N HIS A 96 -1.15 -2.39 -14.81
CA HIS A 96 0.13 -1.74 -15.00
C HIS A 96 1.26 -2.61 -14.44
N VAL A 97 2.49 -2.21 -14.71
CA VAL A 97 3.70 -2.77 -14.10
C VAL A 97 4.36 -1.65 -13.29
N ASP A 98 4.77 -1.95 -12.06
CA ASP A 98 5.48 -1.01 -11.21
C ASP A 98 6.85 -0.64 -11.79
N ASN A 99 7.31 0.58 -11.53
CA ASN A 99 8.65 0.99 -11.92
C ASN A 99 9.70 0.22 -11.13
N ALA A 100 10.61 -0.46 -11.83
CA ALA A 100 11.67 -1.26 -11.22
C ALA A 100 12.59 -0.48 -10.25
N ILE A 101 12.72 0.83 -10.43
CA ILE A 101 13.50 1.73 -9.58
C ILE A 101 12.63 2.93 -9.17
N ARG A 102 12.52 3.19 -7.86
CA ARG A 102 11.84 4.37 -7.32
C ARG A 102 12.81 5.26 -6.54
N GLY A 103 12.74 6.58 -6.76
CA GLY A 103 13.44 7.56 -5.95
C GLY A 103 12.62 7.94 -4.72
N ILE A 104 13.26 8.11 -3.57
CA ILE A 104 12.59 8.54 -2.33
C ILE A 104 12.56 10.08 -2.29
N LYS A 105 11.38 10.67 -2.10
CA LYS A 105 11.23 12.13 -2.02
C LYS A 105 12.10 12.71 -0.89
N GLY A 106 12.77 13.83 -1.17
CA GLY A 106 13.55 14.56 -0.17
C GLY A 106 14.96 14.02 0.12
N VAL A 107 15.34 12.86 -0.42
CA VAL A 107 16.69 12.29 -0.25
C VAL A 107 17.26 11.81 -1.58
N ARG A 108 18.59 11.79 -1.72
CA ARG A 108 19.27 11.31 -2.94
C ARG A 108 19.41 9.78 -2.95
N GLU A 109 18.31 9.09 -2.63
CA GLU A 109 18.27 7.64 -2.52
C GLU A 109 17.28 7.01 -3.50
N ARG A 110 17.53 5.75 -3.86
CA ARG A 110 16.65 4.95 -4.70
C ARG A 110 16.43 3.57 -4.09
N VAL A 111 15.29 2.98 -4.40
CA VAL A 111 14.88 1.62 -4.04
C VAL A 111 14.65 0.83 -5.32
N ARG A 112 15.25 -0.35 -5.42
CA ARG A 112 14.86 -1.34 -6.42
C ARG A 112 13.63 -2.08 -5.89
N THR A 113 12.54 -2.06 -6.63
CA THR A 113 11.24 -2.60 -6.17
C THR A 113 11.17 -4.10 -6.43
N ASP A 114 11.89 -4.86 -5.63
CA ASP A 114 11.94 -6.33 -5.73
C ASP A 114 10.60 -6.98 -5.34
N LEU A 115 9.91 -6.37 -4.38
CA LEU A 115 8.61 -6.80 -3.85
C LEU A 115 7.69 -5.59 -3.69
N SER A 116 6.39 -5.82 -3.88
CA SER A 116 5.31 -4.90 -3.54
C SER A 116 4.48 -5.52 -2.40
N ALA A 117 3.92 -4.67 -1.54
CA ALA A 117 3.09 -5.08 -0.41
C ALA A 117 1.87 -4.17 -0.29
N THR A 118 0.75 -4.74 0.15
CA THR A 118 -0.49 -4.01 0.47
C THR A 118 -0.92 -4.41 1.87
N LEU A 119 -1.06 -3.41 2.74
CA LEU A 119 -1.73 -3.56 4.04
C LEU A 119 -3.19 -3.15 3.85
N PHE A 120 -4.11 -4.08 4.08
CA PHE A 120 -5.55 -3.80 3.98
C PHE A 120 -6.01 -3.10 5.26
N LEU A 121 -6.69 -1.96 5.12
CA LEU A 121 -7.18 -1.12 6.23
C LEU A 121 -8.72 -1.04 6.27
N ALA A 122 -9.39 -1.83 5.44
CA ALA A 122 -10.84 -1.94 5.37
C ALA A 122 -11.21 -3.40 5.20
N GLU A 123 -12.27 -3.84 5.87
CA GLU A 123 -12.72 -5.21 5.77
C GLU A 123 -13.23 -5.53 4.36
N PRO A 124 -12.99 -6.75 3.85
CA PRO A 124 -13.30 -7.11 2.49
C PRO A 124 -14.82 -7.11 2.22
N ASP A 125 -15.65 -7.36 3.24
CA ASP A 125 -17.11 -7.29 3.14
C ASP A 125 -17.66 -5.87 3.19
N SER A 126 -16.82 -4.86 3.49
CA SER A 126 -17.25 -3.46 3.60
C SER A 126 -17.28 -2.72 2.26
N TYR A 127 -16.93 -3.37 1.16
CA TYR A 127 -16.91 -2.77 -0.19
C TYR A 127 -17.11 -3.82 -1.28
N ASP A 128 -17.75 -3.44 -2.39
CA ASP A 128 -17.89 -4.30 -3.56
C ASP A 128 -16.73 -4.10 -4.55
N GLY A 129 -16.24 -5.20 -5.13
CA GLY A 129 -15.06 -5.20 -6.00
C GLY A 129 -13.78 -4.83 -5.24
N GLY A 130 -12.90 -4.06 -5.91
CA GLY A 130 -11.65 -3.57 -5.32
C GLY A 130 -10.62 -4.66 -5.05
N GLU A 131 -10.69 -5.79 -5.76
CA GLU A 131 -9.68 -6.83 -5.67
C GLU A 131 -8.33 -6.36 -6.22
N LEU A 132 -7.26 -6.73 -5.53
CA LEU A 132 -5.91 -6.64 -6.06
C LEU A 132 -5.69 -7.82 -7.02
N VAL A 133 -5.86 -7.55 -8.31
CA VAL A 133 -5.65 -8.55 -9.36
C VAL A 133 -4.19 -8.54 -9.81
N ILE A 134 -3.47 -9.62 -9.52
CA ILE A 134 -2.06 -9.81 -9.86
C ILE A 134 -1.96 -10.86 -10.96
N ARG A 135 -1.36 -10.48 -12.08
CA ARG A 135 -1.11 -11.34 -13.23
C ARG A 135 0.39 -11.51 -13.43
N ASP A 136 0.84 -12.76 -13.42
CA ASP A 136 2.22 -13.14 -13.74
C ASP A 136 2.25 -14.26 -14.79
N THR A 137 3.44 -14.78 -15.10
CA THR A 137 3.63 -15.86 -16.09
C THR A 137 2.85 -17.14 -15.73
N PHE A 138 2.53 -17.36 -14.45
CA PHE A 138 1.87 -18.55 -13.95
C PHE A 138 0.36 -18.38 -13.76
N GLY A 139 -0.20 -17.24 -14.16
CA GLY A 139 -1.64 -17.00 -14.18
C GLY A 139 -2.06 -15.69 -13.51
N GLU A 140 -3.34 -15.63 -13.17
CA GLU A 140 -3.96 -14.48 -12.51
C GLU A 140 -4.50 -14.89 -11.14
N ARG A 141 -4.37 -13.98 -10.16
CA ARG A 141 -4.89 -14.15 -8.81
C ARG A 141 -5.55 -12.86 -8.36
N SER A 142 -6.74 -12.96 -7.79
CA SER A 142 -7.45 -11.85 -7.16
C SER A 142 -7.31 -11.94 -5.65
N VAL A 143 -6.88 -10.85 -5.02
CA VAL A 143 -6.60 -10.79 -3.58
C VAL A 143 -7.45 -9.73 -2.92
N LYS A 144 -8.11 -10.10 -1.81
CA LYS A 144 -8.89 -9.21 -0.97
C LYS A 144 -8.90 -9.78 0.45
N LEU A 145 -8.00 -9.27 1.30
CA LEU A 145 -7.73 -9.85 2.62
C LEU A 145 -8.50 -9.10 3.72
N PRO A 146 -8.71 -9.73 4.90
CA PRO A 146 -9.15 -9.04 6.11
C PRO A 146 -8.29 -7.82 6.42
N ALA A 147 -8.85 -6.84 7.11
CA ALA A 147 -8.06 -5.69 7.55
C ALA A 147 -7.01 -6.13 8.59
N GLY A 148 -5.78 -5.59 8.46
CA GLY A 148 -4.68 -5.84 9.41
C GLY A 148 -3.64 -6.86 8.98
#